data_AF-A0A957NJC8-F1
#
_entry.id   AF-A0A957NJC8-F1
#
_cell.length_a   1.000
_cell.length_b   1.000
_cell.length_c   1.000
_cell.angle_alpha   90.00
_cell.angle_beta   90.00
_cell.angle_gamma   90.00
#
_symmetry.space_group_name_H-M   'P 1'
#
loop_
_entity.id
_entity.type
_entity.pdbx_description
1 polymer ?
#
loop_
_entity_poly.entity_id
_entity_poly.type
_entity_poly.pdbx_seq_one_letter_code
_entity_poly.pdbx_strand_id
1 'polypeptide(L)'
;MAITSGVHTHEDVLKGMMAGAKVTMLASELLRNGIERMGQIRAELVNWMEEHEYESIAQMQGSMSQINVADPAAFERANYMKMLQSWRLDPAGLALRQVEI
;
A
#
# COMPACT_ATOMS: atom_id res chain seq x y z
N MET A 1 -7.93 -1.01 13.33
CA MET A 1 -6.93 -0.13 12.71
C MET A 1 -7.42 0.31 11.34
N ALA A 2 -7.06 1.50 10.90
CA ALA A 2 -7.42 2.05 9.59
C ALA A 2 -6.19 2.68 8.93
N ILE A 3 -6.12 2.63 7.59
CA ILE A 3 -5.13 3.38 6.80
C ILE A 3 -5.83 4.61 6.21
N THR A 4 -5.37 5.79 6.60
CA THR A 4 -6.10 7.04 6.37
C THR A 4 -5.44 7.98 5.36
N SER A 5 -4.27 7.60 4.84
CA SER A 5 -3.49 8.38 3.88
C SER A 5 -2.86 7.49 2.82
N GLY A 6 -2.52 8.09 1.66
CA GLY A 6 -1.83 7.39 0.57
C GLY A 6 -2.68 6.35 -0.17
N VAL A 7 -3.99 6.34 0.01
CA VAL A 7 -4.91 5.41 -0.67
C VAL A 7 -5.58 6.12 -1.83
N HIS A 8 -5.21 5.74 -3.05
CA HIS A 8 -5.66 6.38 -4.29
C HIS A 8 -6.27 5.39 -5.29
N THR A 9 -5.94 4.11 -5.15
CA THR A 9 -6.33 3.06 -6.09
C THR A 9 -6.94 1.86 -5.36
N HIS A 10 -7.58 0.95 -6.10
CA HIS A 10 -8.03 -0.34 -5.55
C HIS A 10 -6.85 -1.16 -5.00
N GLU A 11 -5.67 -1.08 -5.62
CA GLU A 11 -4.49 -1.78 -5.11
C GLU A 11 -4.04 -1.26 -3.74
N ASP A 12 -4.13 0.04 -3.50
CA ASP A 12 -3.78 0.61 -2.20
C ASP A 12 -4.76 0.13 -1.12
N VAL A 13 -6.04 0.00 -1.47
CA VAL A 13 -7.04 -0.61 -0.60
C VAL A 13 -6.67 -2.06 -0.30
N LEU A 14 -6.41 -2.87 -1.32
CA LEU A 14 -6.04 -4.28 -1.18
C LEU A 14 -4.79 -4.45 -0.30
N LYS A 15 -3.72 -3.70 -0.59
CA LYS A 15 -2.49 -3.68 0.22
C LYS A 15 -2.79 -3.33 1.67
N GLY A 16 -3.66 -2.36 1.91
CA GLY A 16 -4.08 -1.97 3.25
C GLY A 16 -4.82 -3.08 3.99
N MET A 17 -5.79 -3.72 3.34
CA MET A 17 -6.53 -4.83 3.93
C MET A 17 -5.61 -6.02 4.22
N MET A 18 -4.77 -6.42 3.27
CA MET A 18 -3.82 -7.52 3.42
C MET A 18 -2.75 -7.27 4.49
N ALA A 19 -2.38 -6.00 4.72
CA ALA A 19 -1.50 -5.62 5.83
C ALA A 19 -2.21 -5.68 7.20
N GLY A 20 -3.54 -5.81 7.24
CA GLY A 20 -4.35 -5.95 8.45
C GLY A 20 -5.22 -4.73 8.80
N ALA A 21 -5.36 -3.76 7.89
CA ALA A 21 -6.32 -2.68 8.10
C ALA A 21 -7.76 -3.23 8.09
N LYS A 22 -8.63 -2.63 8.91
CA LYS A 22 -10.08 -2.90 8.86
C LYS A 22 -10.80 -1.96 7.91
N VAL A 23 -10.22 -0.78 7.67
CA VAL A 23 -10.78 0.30 6.84
C VAL A 23 -9.65 1.06 6.15
N THR A 24 -9.90 1.52 4.93
CA THR A 24 -9.04 2.47 4.20
C THR A 24 -9.81 3.74 3.83
N MET A 25 -9.18 4.91 3.86
CA MET A 25 -9.83 6.19 3.55
C MET A 25 -9.23 6.83 2.30
N LEU A 26 -10.10 7.25 1.36
CA LEU A 26 -9.73 7.77 0.03
C LEU A 26 -10.04 9.27 -0.15
N ALA A 27 -9.91 10.08 0.91
CA ALA A 27 -10.40 11.46 0.92
C ALA A 27 -9.85 12.33 -0.23
N SER A 28 -8.52 12.34 -0.43
CA SER A 28 -7.88 13.15 -1.46
C SER A 28 -8.21 12.69 -2.88
N GLU A 29 -8.44 11.39 -3.08
CA GLU A 29 -8.85 10.81 -4.36
C GLU A 29 -10.27 11.24 -4.73
N LEU A 30 -11.21 11.12 -3.79
CA LEU A 30 -12.60 11.52 -4.01
C LEU A 30 -12.78 13.03 -4.17
N LEU A 31 -11.97 13.84 -3.46
CA LEU A 31 -11.99 15.30 -3.64
C LEU A 31 -11.51 15.73 -5.02
N ARG A 32 -10.60 14.97 -5.65
CA ARG A 32 -10.04 15.30 -6.96
C ARG A 32 -10.90 14.78 -8.11
N ASN A 33 -11.43 13.57 -7.98
CA ASN A 33 -12.08 12.83 -9.07
C ASN A 33 -13.60 12.67 -8.90
N GLY A 34 -14.16 13.18 -7.79
CA GLY A 34 -15.58 13.10 -7.48
C GLY A 34 -16.02 11.76 -6.89
N ILE A 35 -17.27 11.69 -6.43
CA ILE A 35 -17.81 10.51 -5.73
C ILE A 35 -17.96 9.28 -6.63
N GLU A 36 -18.12 9.48 -7.94
CA GLU A 36 -18.24 8.39 -8.93
C GLU A 36 -16.98 7.50 -8.97
N ARG A 37 -15.83 8.07 -8.62
CA ARG A 37 -14.58 7.33 -8.51
C ARG A 37 -14.68 6.17 -7.52
N MET A 38 -15.52 6.28 -6.48
CA MET A 38 -15.76 5.19 -5.53
C MET A 38 -16.36 3.95 -6.21
N GLY A 39 -17.26 4.14 -7.18
CA GLY A 39 -17.87 3.04 -7.93
C GLY A 39 -16.85 2.28 -8.78
N GLN A 40 -15.95 3.02 -9.43
CA GLN A 40 -14.86 2.46 -10.23
C GLN A 40 -13.89 1.64 -9.37
N ILE A 41 -13.41 2.22 -8.27
CA ILE A 41 -12.50 1.54 -7.34
C ILE A 41 -13.15 0.27 -6.77
N ARG A 42 -14.45 0.33 -6.45
CA ARG A 42 -15.18 -0.85 -5.97
C ARG A 42 -15.25 -1.94 -7.05
N ALA A 43 -15.52 -1.60 -8.30
CA ALA A 43 -15.58 -2.58 -9.38
C ALA A 43 -14.20 -3.23 -9.63
N GLU A 44 -13.14 -2.41 -9.70
CA GLU A 44 -11.76 -2.88 -9.83
C GLU A 44 -11.36 -3.82 -8.69
N LEU A 45 -11.76 -3.50 -7.46
CA LEU A 45 -11.51 -4.32 -6.27
C LEU A 45 -12.25 -5.67 -6.31
N VAL A 46 -13.52 -5.67 -6.72
CA VAL A 46 -14.31 -6.92 -6.87
C VAL A 46 -13.72 -7.80 -7.96
N ASN A 47 -13.39 -7.25 -9.12
CA ASN A 47 -12.78 -8.01 -10.21
C ASN A 47 -11.46 -8.65 -9.76
N TRP A 48 -10.60 -7.89 -9.07
CA TRP A 48 -9.35 -8.41 -8.54
C TRP A 48 -9.59 -9.56 -7.55
N MET A 49 -10.59 -9.44 -6.68
CA MET A 49 -10.96 -10.50 -5.73
C MET A 49 -11.44 -11.76 -6.44
N GLU A 50 -12.25 -11.63 -7.49
CA GLU A 50 -12.71 -12.77 -8.30
C GLU A 50 -11.54 -13.47 -8.99
N GLU A 51 -10.62 -12.70 -9.59
CA GLU A 51 -9.42 -13.22 -10.26
C GLU A 51 -8.48 -13.97 -9.30
N HIS A 52 -8.47 -13.59 -8.02
CA HIS A 52 -7.58 -14.16 -6.99
C HIS A 52 -8.34 -15.06 -6.00
N GLU A 53 -9.57 -15.47 -6.31
CA GLU A 53 -10.38 -16.42 -5.55
C GLU A 53 -10.64 -15.99 -4.08
N TYR A 54 -10.76 -14.68 -3.84
CA TYR A 54 -11.18 -14.13 -2.56
C TYR A 54 -12.70 -13.95 -2.51
N GLU A 55 -13.35 -14.65 -1.58
CA GLU A 55 -14.80 -14.56 -1.36
C GLU A 55 -15.18 -13.31 -0.56
N SER A 56 -14.26 -12.78 0.25
CA SER A 56 -14.55 -11.61 1.08
C SER A 56 -13.31 -10.80 1.46
N ILE A 57 -13.55 -9.52 1.76
CA ILE A 57 -12.53 -8.64 2.34
C ILE A 57 -12.03 -9.17 3.70
N ALA A 58 -12.92 -9.79 4.48
CA ALA A 58 -12.54 -10.39 5.77
C ALA A 58 -11.52 -11.53 5.60
N GLN A 59 -11.65 -12.34 4.55
CA GLN A 59 -10.73 -13.43 4.25
C GLN A 59 -9.31 -12.94 3.96
N MET A 60 -9.15 -11.80 3.28
CA MET A 60 -7.82 -11.24 2.96
C MET A 60 -7.19 -10.42 4.10
N GLN A 61 -7.95 -10.04 5.12
CA GLN A 61 -7.45 -9.13 6.15
C GLN A 61 -6.25 -9.74 6.90
N GLY A 62 -5.10 -9.07 6.82
CA GLY A 62 -3.88 -9.51 7.50
C GLY A 62 -3.17 -10.70 6.83
N SER A 63 -3.61 -11.15 5.65
CA SER A 63 -3.01 -12.28 4.93
C SER A 63 -1.52 -12.07 4.61
N MET A 64 -1.07 -10.81 4.47
CA MET A 64 0.32 -10.41 4.25
C MET A 64 0.94 -9.71 5.48
N SER A 65 0.33 -9.86 6.66
CA SER A 65 0.93 -9.37 7.90
C SER A 65 2.12 -10.24 8.32
N GLN A 66 3.09 -9.66 9.03
CA GLN A 66 4.23 -10.41 9.58
C GLN A 66 3.80 -11.59 10.47
N ILE A 67 2.63 -11.50 11.10
CA ILE A 67 2.09 -12.56 11.96
C ILE A 67 1.68 -13.79 11.14
N ASN A 68 1.28 -13.59 9.88
CA ASN A 68 0.66 -14.63 9.04
C ASN A 68 1.61 -15.19 7.97
N VAL A 69 2.89 -14.81 7.99
CA VAL A 69 3.92 -15.33 7.07
C VAL A 69 4.65 -16.53 7.68
N ALA A 70 4.96 -17.54 6.86
CA ALA A 70 5.59 -18.79 7.33
C ALA A 70 7.00 -18.60 7.91
N ASP A 71 7.78 -17.64 7.38
CA ASP A 71 9.10 -17.25 7.90
C ASP A 71 9.14 -15.73 8.15
N PRO A 72 8.91 -15.29 9.40
CA PRO A 72 8.96 -13.88 9.77
C PRO A 72 10.33 -13.23 9.51
N ALA A 73 11.43 -13.97 9.64
CA ALA A 73 12.77 -13.43 9.40
C ALA A 73 13.03 -13.20 7.90
N ALA A 74 12.49 -14.06 7.02
CA ALA A 74 12.52 -13.81 5.58
C ALA A 74 11.70 -12.57 5.19
N PHE A 75 10.53 -12.37 5.81
CA PHE A 75 9.71 -11.17 5.60
C PHE A 75 10.46 -9.89 5.99
N GLU A 76 11.12 -9.88 7.15
CA GLU A 76 11.95 -8.75 7.59
C GLU A 76 13.11 -8.48 6.61
N ARG A 77 13.85 -9.52 6.19
CA ARG A 77 14.94 -9.38 5.22
C ARG A 77 14.45 -8.80 3.89
N ALA A 78 13.32 -9.27 3.37
CA ALA A 78 12.75 -8.76 2.14
C ALA A 78 12.36 -7.28 2.24
N ASN A 79 11.72 -6.88 3.35
CA ASN A 79 11.37 -5.49 3.59
C ASN A 79 12.60 -4.59 3.78
N TYR A 80 13.62 -5.08 4.48
CA TYR A 80 14.89 -4.36 4.64
C TYR A 80 15.60 -4.15 3.29
N MET A 81 15.70 -5.19 2.46
CA MET A 81 16.30 -5.08 1.13
C MET A 81 15.52 -4.12 0.23
N LYS A 82 14.18 -4.16 0.28
CA LYS A 82 13.33 -3.20 -0.44
C LYS A 82 13.56 -1.77 0.02
N MET A 83 13.70 -1.54 1.33
CA MET A 83 14.01 -0.22 1.89
C MET A 83 15.36 0.30 1.37
N LEU A 84 16.41 -0.52 1.41
CA LEU A 84 17.73 -0.15 0.89
C LEU A 84 17.69 0.19 -0.60
N GLN A 85 16.94 -0.58 -1.40
CA GLN A 85 16.77 -0.30 -2.83
C GLN A 85 15.95 0.96 -3.11
N SER A 86 15.00 1.30 -2.22
CA SER A 86 14.19 2.51 -2.36
C SER A 86 14.93 3.79 -1.99
N TRP A 87 16.12 3.68 -1.40
CA TRP A 87 16.94 4.85 -1.06
C TRP A 87 17.36 5.58 -2.32
N ARG A 88 17.02 6.87 -2.38
CA ARG A 88 17.45 7.78 -3.44
C ARG A 88 18.35 8.84 -2.82
N LEU A 89 19.45 9.17 -3.51
CA LEU A 89 20.25 10.35 -3.18
C LEU A 89 19.35 11.58 -3.18
N ASP A 90 19.35 12.31 -2.07
CA ASP A 90 18.72 13.62 -1.98
C ASP A 90 19.51 14.61 -2.86
N PRO A 91 18.89 15.17 -3.92
CA PRO A 91 19.55 16.16 -4.77
C PRO A 91 19.99 17.41 -3.99
N ALA A 92 19.28 17.77 -2.90
CA ALA A 92 19.63 18.92 -2.07
C ALA A 92 20.90 18.68 -1.25
N GLY A 93 21.14 17.45 -0.79
CA GLY A 93 22.35 17.08 -0.05
C GLY A 93 23.63 17.05 -0.91
N LEU A 94 23.50 16.83 -2.22
CA LEU A 94 24.62 16.87 -3.18
C LEU A 94 25.02 18.31 -3.54
N ALA A 95 24.05 19.23 -3.64
CA ALA A 95 24.30 20.63 -3.97
C ALA A 95 25.12 21.35 -2.89
N LEU A 96 24.94 20.98 -1.62
CA LEU A 96 25.67 21.58 -0.49
C LEU A 96 27.13 21.10 -0.37
N ARG A 97 27.49 19.96 -0.99
CA ARG A 97 28.87 19.43 -0.98
C ARG A 97 29.77 19.96 -2.10
N GLN A 98 29.22 20.61 -3.13
CA GLN A 98 30.00 21.16 -4.24
C GLN A 98 30.41 22.63 -4.04
N VAL A 99 29.98 23.28 -2.97
CA VAL A 99 30.29 24.69 -2.66
C VAL A 99 31.43 24.83 -1.64
N GLU A 100 31.94 23.73 -1.08
CA GLU A 100 33.02 23.71 -0.08
C GLU A 100 34.41 23.28 -0.62
N ILE A 101 34.68 23.46 -1.92
CA ILE A 101 36.05 23.29 -2.49
C ILE A 101 36.46 24.54 -3.28
#